data_AF-A0A832H3E4-F1
#
_entry.id   AF-A0A832H3E4-F1
#
_cell.length_a   1.000
_cell.length_b   1.000
_cell.length_c   1.000
_cell.angle_alpha   90.00
_cell.angle_beta   90.00
_cell.angle_gamma   90.00
#
_symmetry.space_group_name_H-M   'P 1'
#
loop_
_entity.id
_entity.type
_entity.pdbx_description
1 polymer ?
#
loop_
_entity_poly.entity_id
_entity_poly.type
_entity_poly.pdbx_seq_one_letter_code
_entity_poly.pdbx_strand_id
1 'polypeptide(L)' 'MISNTGTSFTANGMTLVLGASGKTGRRIVKRLQARHIPVRVGSRMAQPRFNWEDTSTWAGVLKGATAAYISFFPDIAVPG' A
#
# COMPACT_ATOMS: atom_id res chain seq x y z
N MET A 1 23.91 23.46 -22.31
CA MET A 1 22.44 23.58 -22.31
C MET A 1 21.85 22.20 -22.58
N ILE A 2 20.95 21.78 -21.69
CA ILE A 2 20.04 20.62 -21.68
C ILE A 2 20.60 19.20 -21.93
N SER A 3 20.94 18.50 -20.83
CA SER A 3 20.86 17.04 -20.78
C SER A 3 19.51 16.65 -20.18
N ASN A 4 18.55 16.29 -21.03
CA ASN A 4 17.25 15.80 -20.59
C ASN A 4 17.36 14.30 -20.28
N THR A 5 17.86 13.96 -19.09
CA THR A 5 17.79 12.58 -18.58
C THR A 5 16.36 12.33 -18.11
N GLY A 6 15.46 12.07 -19.07
CA GLY A 6 14.16 11.50 -18.76
C GLY A 6 14.39 10.11 -18.19
N THR A 7 14.40 10.00 -16.86
CA THR A 7 14.35 8.72 -16.17
C THR A 7 13.12 7.97 -16.65
N SER A 8 13.32 6.98 -17.49
CA SER A 8 12.29 6.03 -17.90
C SER A 8 11.84 5.28 -16.65
N PHE A 9 10.74 5.70 -16.03
CA PHE A 9 10.14 4.96 -14.93
C PHE A 9 9.43 3.75 -15.52
N THR A 10 10.15 2.66 -15.71
CA THR A 10 9.53 1.32 -15.69
C THR A 10 9.16 1.03 -14.23
N ALA A 11 8.28 1.86 -13.65
CA ALA A 11 7.72 1.57 -12.35
C ALA A 11 6.74 0.41 -12.58
N ASN A 12 7.25 -0.82 -12.51
CA ASN A 12 6.44 -1.98 -12.20
C ASN A 12 5.93 -1.79 -10.77
N GLY A 13 4.92 -0.93 -10.69
CA GLY A 13 4.40 -0.39 -9.45
C GLY A 13 3.78 -1.49 -8.63
N MET A 14 4.04 -1.44 -7.33
CA MET A 14 3.50 -2.40 -6.38
C MET A 14 2.19 -1.86 -5.82
N THR A 15 1.19 -2.73 -5.65
CA THR A 15 -0.04 -2.37 -4.93
C THR A 15 0.15 -2.63 -3.44
N LEU A 16 -0.07 -1.62 -2.61
CA LEU A 16 -0.14 -1.78 -1.15
C LEU A 16 -1.56 -2.18 -0.75
N VAL A 17 -1.72 -3.16 0.13
CA VAL A 17 -3.02 -3.55 0.71
C VAL A 17 -2.95 -3.41 2.23
N LEU A 18 -3.63 -2.41 2.77
CA LEU A 18 -3.85 -2.24 4.20
C LEU A 18 -5.14 -2.98 4.61
N GLY A 19 -5.10 -3.71 5.72
CA GLY A 19 -6.22 -4.56 6.14
C GLY A 19 -6.34 -5.87 5.35
N ALA A 20 -5.22 -6.39 4.83
CA ALA A 20 -5.17 -7.59 4.00
C ALA A 20 -5.70 -8.87 4.69
N SER A 21 -5.75 -8.92 6.03
CA SER A 21 -6.28 -10.07 6.77
C SER A 21 -7.81 -10.15 6.76
N GLY A 22 -8.50 -9.04 6.47
CA GLY A 22 -9.96 -8.94 6.44
C GLY A 22 -10.61 -9.62 5.22
N LYS A 23 -11.96 -9.65 5.21
CA LYS A 23 -12.76 -10.33 4.17
C LYS A 23 -12.40 -9.87 2.76
N THR A 24 -12.36 -8.55 2.54
CA THR A 24 -12.07 -7.96 1.24
C THR A 24 -10.58 -7.98 0.94
N GLY A 25 -9.74 -7.57 1.90
CA GLY A 25 -8.29 -7.53 1.74
C GLY A 25 -7.68 -8.87 1.32
N ARG A 26 -8.11 -9.98 1.93
CA ARG A 26 -7.60 -11.31 1.60
C ARG A 26 -7.94 -11.72 0.16
N ARG A 27 -9.14 -11.36 -0.31
CA ARG A 27 -9.58 -11.63 -1.69
C ARG A 27 -8.81 -10.79 -2.70
N ILE A 28 -8.53 -9.53 -2.38
CA ILE A 28 -7.73 -8.64 -3.23
C ILE A 28 -6.31 -9.19 -3.39
N VAL A 29 -5.62 -9.52 -2.28
CA VAL A 29 -4.25 -10.06 -2.33
C VAL A 29 -4.19 -11.33 -3.18
N LYS A 30 -5.11 -12.28 -2.96
CA LYS A 30 -5.19 -13.51 -3.76
C LYS A 30 -5.35 -13.23 -5.26
N ARG A 31 -6.20 -12.28 -5.64
CA ARG A 31 -6.44 -11.92 -7.05
C ARG A 31 -5.25 -11.22 -7.69
N LEU A 32 -4.56 -10.34 -6.96
CA LEU A 32 -3.35 -9.68 -7.44
C LEU A 32 -2.22 -10.69 -7.66
N GLN A 33 -2.01 -11.60 -6.70
CA GLN A 33 -1.04 -12.68 -6.81
C GLN A 33 -1.33 -13.60 -8.00
N ALA A 34 -2.59 -14.03 -8.18
CA ALA A 34 -2.99 -14.87 -9.31
C ALA A 34 -2.76 -14.22 -10.68
N ARG A 35 -2.71 -12.88 -10.74
CA ARG A 35 -2.42 -12.10 -11.96
C ARG A 35 -0.95 -11.70 -12.08
N HIS A 36 -0.08 -12.18 -11.19
CA HIS A 36 1.33 -11.80 -11.11
C HIS A 36 1.54 -10.28 -10.96
N ILE A 37 0.58 -9.58 -10.35
CA ILE A 37 0.69 -8.15 -10.04
C ILE A 37 1.42 -8.01 -8.69
N PRO A 38 2.51 -7.23 -8.60
CA PRO A 38 3.24 -7.05 -7.35
C PRO A 38 2.36 -6.46 -6.25
N VAL A 39 2.36 -7.09 -5.08
CA VAL A 39 1.53 -6.69 -3.93
C VAL A 39 2.32 -6.74 -2.62
N ARG A 40 2.15 -5.72 -1.78
CA ARG A 40 2.64 -5.70 -0.39
C ARG A 40 1.46 -5.61 0.55
N VAL A 41 1.51 -6.40 1.61
CA VAL A 41 0.55 -6.33 2.71
C VAL A 41 1.11 -5.39 3.78
N GLY A 42 0.39 -4.31 4.08
CA GLY A 42 0.70 -3.46 5.23
C GLY A 42 -0.11 -3.90 6.45
N SER A 43 0.57 -4.08 7.58
CA SER A 43 -0.05 -4.36 8.87
C SER A 43 0.85 -3.90 10.03
N ARG A 44 0.30 -3.87 11.25
CA ARG A 44 1.08 -3.55 12.47
C ARG A 44 2.15 -4.59 12.80
N MET A 45 2.05 -5.80 12.23
CA MET A 45 2.99 -6.92 12.43
C MET A 45 3.81 -7.23 11.16
N ALA A 46 3.61 -6.50 10.07
CA ALA A 46 4.38 -6.72 8.84
C ALA A 46 5.77 -6.08 8.94
N GLN A 47 6.69 -6.51 8.09
CA GLN A 47 7.92 -5.79 7.79
C GLN A 47 7.91 -5.40 6.30
N PRO A 48 7.96 -4.10 5.96
CA PRO A 48 7.90 -2.93 6.83
C PRO A 48 6.55 -2.80 7.57
N ARG A 49 6.59 -2.28 8.80
CA ARG A 49 5.41 -2.11 9.68
C ARG A 49 4.58 -0.92 9.24
N PHE A 50 3.25 -1.04 9.29
CA PHE A 50 2.31 0.06 9.09
C PHE A 50 1.48 0.28 10.36
N ASN A 51 1.49 1.50 10.91
CA ASN A 51 0.61 1.90 12.00
C ASN A 51 -0.04 3.26 11.70
N TRP A 52 -1.37 3.33 11.75
CA TRP A 52 -2.13 4.56 11.51
C TRP A 52 -1.78 5.70 12.47
N GLU A 53 -1.45 5.37 13.72
CA GLU A 53 -1.16 6.35 14.77
C GLU A 53 0.32 6.79 14.79
N ASP A 54 1.17 6.14 13.98
CA ASP A 54 2.61 6.42 13.94
C ASP A 54 3.06 6.63 12.49
N THR A 55 3.08 7.91 12.09
CA THR A 55 3.43 8.37 10.74
C THR A 55 4.87 8.03 10.35
N SER A 56 5.77 7.84 11.32
CA SER A 56 7.16 7.45 11.04
C SER A 56 7.25 6.09 10.33
N THR A 57 6.23 5.24 10.52
CA THR A 57 6.17 3.91 9.91
C THR A 57 5.72 3.92 8.45
N TRP A 58 5.15 5.03 7.95
CA TRP A 58 4.44 5.06 6.67
C TRP A 58 5.40 5.01 5.48
N ALA A 59 6.50 5.77 5.54
CA ALA A 59 7.42 5.93 4.41
C ALA A 59 7.99 4.59 3.92
N GLY A 60 8.37 3.70 4.85
CA GLY A 60 8.88 2.37 4.51
C GLY A 60 7.86 1.50 3.79
N VAL A 61 6.59 1.57 4.21
CA VAL A 61 5.50 0.78 3.64
C VAL A 61 5.04 1.30 2.29
N LEU A 62 5.04 2.62 2.10
CA LEU A 62 4.63 3.28 0.86
C LEU A 62 5.72 3.25 -0.23
N LYS A 63 6.99 3.04 0.13
CA LYS A 63 8.10 3.03 -0.84
C LYS A 63 7.85 2.04 -1.98
N GLY A 64 7.81 2.57 -3.21
CA GLY A 64 7.59 1.81 -4.44
C GLY A 64 6.13 1.45 -4.73
N ALA A 65 5.19 1.86 -3.86
CA ALA A 65 3.77 1.69 -4.12
C ALA A 65 3.28 2.72 -5.15
N THR A 66 2.55 2.27 -6.16
CA THR A 66 1.87 3.15 -7.13
C THR A 66 0.36 3.19 -6.93
N ALA A 67 -0.17 2.22 -6.18
CA ALA A 67 -1.57 2.15 -5.78
C ALA A 67 -1.67 1.60 -4.35
N ALA A 68 -2.72 1.99 -3.63
CA ALA A 68 -3.02 1.45 -2.31
C ALA A 68 -4.51 1.12 -2.17
N TYR A 69 -4.82 -0.06 -1.65
CA TYR A 69 -6.13 -0.41 -1.10
C TYR A 69 -6.10 -0.20 0.41
N ILE A 70 -7.10 0.52 0.91
CA ILE A 70 -7.20 0.87 2.32
C ILE A 70 -8.58 0.44 2.83
N SER A 71 -8.59 -0.58 3.69
CA SER A 71 -9.77 -0.93 4.48
C SER A 71 -9.55 -0.45 5.90
N PHE A 72 -9.86 0.82 6.15
CA PHE A 72 -9.87 1.41 7.46
C PHE A 72 -11.31 1.77 7.80
N PHE A 73 -11.81 1.26 8.92
CA PHE A 73 -13.09 1.70 9.49
C PHE A 73 -12.73 2.63 10.64
N PRO A 74 -12.60 3.95 10.41
CA PRO A 74 -12.72 4.86 11.52
C PRO A 74 -14.14 4.75 12.02
N ASP A 75 -14.30 4.73 13.35
CA ASP A 75 -15.53 5.20 13.94
C ASP A 75 -15.72 6.66 13.47
N ILE A 76 -16.52 6.84 12.41
CA ILE A 76 -16.97 8.16 11.94
C ILE A 76 -18.09 8.58 12.88
N ALA A 77 -17.78 8.73 14.16
CA ALA A 77 -18.50 9.60 15.07
C ALA A 77 -17.82 10.97 14.97
N VAL A 78 -18.13 11.69 13.88
CA VAL A 78 -17.89 13.14 13.85
C VAL A 78 -19.00 13.73 14.73
N PRO A 79 -18.72 14.40 15.86
CA PRO A 79 -19.74 15.21 16.50
C PRO A 79 -20.15 16.28 15.50
N GLY A 80 -21.44 16.31 15.13
CA GLY A 80 -22.05 17.41 14.42
C GLY A 80 -22.21 18.64 15.30
#